data_AF-A0A2V8UKI2-F1
#
_entry.id   AF-A0A2V8UKI2-F1
#
_cell.length_a   1.000
_cell.length_b   1.000
_cell.length_c   1.000
_cell.angle_alpha   90.00
_cell.angle_beta   90.00
_cell.angle_gamma   90.00
#
_symmetry.space_group_name_H-M   'P 1'
#
loop_
_entity.id
_entity.type
_entity.pdbx_description
1 polymer ?
#
loop_
_entity_poly.entity_id
_entity_poly.type
_entity_poly.pdbx_seq_one_letter_code
_entity_poly.pdbx_strand_id
1 'polypeptide(L)'
;FSGKRNAPVMNHINASVENVERPLMTPDEVSRLKPAKKRGKDAAECIVAPGQMLIFIAGQHPILGTQMLYFLDPTLKAWSEIPPPAKLVSIQGGSIVPLLDTLKV
;
A
#
# COMPACT_ATOMS: atom_id res chain seq x y z
N PHE A 1 -38.75 -5.31 -5.34
CA PHE A 1 -39.55 -5.93 -6.41
C PHE A 1 -40.54 -6.90 -5.80
N SER A 2 -41.84 -6.60 -5.81
CA SER A 2 -42.87 -7.47 -5.21
C SER A 2 -44.21 -7.37 -5.92
N GLY A 3 -44.63 -8.42 -6.63
CA GLY A 3 -46.03 -8.64 -6.98
C GLY A 3 -46.35 -10.12 -7.20
N LYS A 4 -47.65 -10.43 -7.28
CA LYS A 4 -48.16 -11.80 -7.29
C LYS A 4 -47.88 -12.49 -8.64
N ARG A 5 -46.97 -13.47 -8.65
CA ARG A 5 -46.53 -14.20 -9.87
C ARG A 5 -47.62 -15.05 -10.54
N ASN A 6 -48.76 -15.31 -9.88
CA ASN A 6 -49.78 -16.27 -10.33
C ASN A 6 -51.18 -15.64 -10.55
N ALA A 7 -51.29 -14.34 -10.83
CA ALA A 7 -52.58 -13.69 -11.09
C ALA A 7 -52.74 -13.37 -12.60
N PRO A 8 -53.90 -13.66 -13.24
CA PRO A 8 -54.12 -13.41 -14.67
C PRO A 8 -54.17 -11.92 -15.04
N VAL A 9 -54.26 -11.03 -14.04
CA VAL A 9 -54.05 -9.58 -14.19
C VAL A 9 -53.07 -9.12 -13.12
N MET A 10 -51.95 -8.54 -13.56
CA MET A 10 -50.80 -8.18 -12.73
C MET A 10 -51.06 -6.87 -11.97
N ASN A 11 -51.64 -6.96 -10.77
CA ASN A 11 -51.90 -5.80 -9.93
C ASN A 11 -50.84 -5.65 -8.83
N HIS A 12 -49.98 -4.64 -9.02
CA HIS A 12 -49.04 -4.00 -8.08
C HIS A 12 -47.73 -4.78 -7.80
N ILE A 13 -46.71 -4.57 -8.66
CA ILE A 13 -45.31 -4.85 -8.34
C ILE A 13 -44.62 -3.58 -7.80
N ASN A 14 -44.30 -3.50 -6.50
CA ASN A 14 -43.53 -2.36 -5.95
C ASN A 14 -42.04 -2.75 -5.74
N ALA A 15 -41.13 -1.93 -6.26
CA ALA A 15 -39.70 -2.03 -6.07
C ALA A 15 -39.15 -0.62 -5.85
N SER A 16 -38.78 -0.29 -4.62
CA SER A 16 -37.99 0.90 -4.34
C SER A 16 -36.50 0.54 -4.43
N VAL A 17 -35.73 1.40 -5.09
CA VAL A 17 -34.27 1.36 -5.08
C VAL A 17 -33.84 2.57 -4.28
N GLU A 18 -33.19 2.33 -3.15
CA GLU A 18 -32.57 3.38 -2.34
C GLU A 18 -31.07 3.35 -2.57
N ASN A 19 -30.54 4.48 -3.03
CA ASN A 19 -29.11 4.69 -3.17
C ASN A 19 -28.59 5.25 -1.85
N VAL A 20 -27.88 4.42 -1.09
CA VAL A 20 -27.21 4.82 0.15
C VAL A 20 -25.73 5.01 -0.13
N GLU A 21 -25.18 6.17 0.23
CA GLU A 21 -23.74 6.37 0.17
C GLU A 21 -23.04 5.44 1.18
N ARG A 22 -21.99 4.76 0.72
CA ARG A 22 -21.14 3.97 1.61
C ARG A 22 -19.71 4.49 1.49
N PRO A 23 -18.98 4.54 2.62
CA PRO A 23 -17.54 4.77 2.54
C PRO A 23 -16.92 3.66 1.71
N LEU A 24 -15.89 4.02 0.94
CA LEU A 24 -15.20 3.09 0.05
C LEU A 24 -14.57 1.91 0.80
N MET A 25 -14.18 2.14 2.06
CA MET A 25 -13.75 1.10 2.97
C MET A 25 -14.18 1.46 4.39
N THR A 26 -14.68 0.48 5.11
CA THR A 26 -15.09 0.63 6.51
C THR A 26 -13.88 0.48 7.44
N PRO A 27 -13.91 1.08 8.65
CA PRO A 27 -12.84 0.91 9.63
C PRO A 27 -12.57 -0.55 9.99
N ASP A 28 -13.61 -1.39 10.03
CA ASP A 28 -13.48 -2.82 10.30
C ASP A 28 -12.73 -3.55 9.16
N GLU A 29 -13.03 -3.23 7.90
CA GLU A 29 -12.32 -3.78 6.75
C GLU A 29 -10.83 -3.40 6.77
N VAL A 30 -10.51 -2.14 7.11
CA VAL A 30 -9.12 -1.68 7.25
C VAL A 30 -8.42 -2.40 8.43
N SER A 31 -9.13 -2.60 9.54
CA SER A 31 -8.58 -3.29 10.73
C SER A 31 -8.23 -4.76 10.47
N ARG A 32 -8.89 -5.40 9.50
CA ARG A 32 -8.63 -6.80 9.10
C ARG A 32 -7.41 -6.97 8.19
N LEU A 33 -6.75 -5.88 7.77
CA LEU A 33 -5.53 -5.96 6.99
C LEU A 33 -4.45 -6.70 7.78
N LYS A 34 -3.91 -7.76 7.18
CA LYS A 34 -2.90 -8.59 7.84
C LYS A 34 -1.60 -7.79 7.99
N PRO A 35 -1.09 -7.58 9.22
CA PRO A 35 0.21 -6.95 9.41
C PRO A 35 1.33 -7.87 8.90
N ALA A 36 2.51 -7.30 8.70
CA ALA A 36 3.71 -8.07 8.39
C ALA A 36 4.02 -9.06 9.53
N LYS A 37 4.49 -10.26 9.19
CA LYS A 37 4.88 -11.25 10.20
C LYS A 37 6.24 -10.86 10.76
N LYS A 38 6.30 -10.65 12.06
CA LYS A 38 7.54 -10.38 12.79
C LYS A 38 7.98 -11.61 13.59
N ARG A 39 9.29 -11.76 13.78
CA ARG A 39 9.92 -12.75 14.65
C ARG A 39 10.87 -12.03 15.59
N GLY A 40 10.93 -12.47 16.84
CA GLY A 40 11.72 -11.82 17.88
C GLY A 40 10.83 -11.09 18.89
N LYS A 41 11.46 -10.43 19.86
CA LYS A 41 10.83 -9.57 20.86
C LYS A 41 11.65 -8.30 20.99
N ASP A 42 10.99 -7.20 21.34
CA ASP A 42 11.62 -5.92 21.65
C ASP A 42 12.58 -5.44 20.54
N ALA A 43 13.82 -5.11 20.90
CA ALA A 43 14.84 -4.60 19.98
C ALA A 43 15.32 -5.64 18.94
N ALA A 44 14.98 -6.92 19.09
CA ALA A 44 15.34 -7.98 18.16
C ALA A 44 14.20 -8.35 17.18
N GLU A 45 13.12 -7.56 17.13
CA GLU A 45 12.06 -7.78 16.15
C GLU A 45 12.57 -7.63 14.71
N CYS A 46 12.42 -8.68 13.92
CA CYS A 46 12.73 -8.71 12.50
C CYS A 46 11.50 -9.12 11.70
N ILE A 47 11.25 -8.44 10.58
CA ILE A 47 10.16 -8.79 9.67
C ILE A 47 10.58 -10.02 8.85
N VAL A 48 9.74 -11.07 8.84
CA VAL A 48 10.01 -12.36 8.18
C VAL A 48 9.11 -12.59 6.98
N ALA A 49 7.90 -12.00 6.96
CA ALA A 49 6.99 -12.12 5.83
C ALA A 49 6.22 -10.81 5.62
N PRO A 50 5.84 -10.49 4.37
CA PRO A 50 5.17 -9.24 4.05
C PRO A 50 3.75 -9.18 4.60
N GLY A 51 3.30 -7.96 4.91
CA GLY A 51 1.92 -7.65 5.26
C GLY A 51 1.08 -7.22 4.06
N GLN A 52 -0.21 -7.04 4.28
CA GLN A 52 -1.11 -6.37 3.33
C GLN A 52 -0.95 -4.85 3.41
N MET A 53 -1.13 -4.19 2.28
CA MET A 53 -1.01 -2.74 2.14
C MET A 53 -2.14 -2.21 1.25
N LEU A 54 -2.60 -0.99 1.52
CA LEU A 54 -3.52 -0.27 0.62
C LEU A 54 -2.75 0.80 -0.14
N ILE A 55 -2.94 0.84 -1.45
CA ILE A 55 -2.31 1.80 -2.35
C ILE A 55 -3.38 2.77 -2.83
N PHE A 56 -3.18 4.05 -2.57
CA PHE A 56 -4.07 5.14 -2.98
C PHE A 56 -3.42 5.94 -4.10
N ILE A 57 -4.08 5.97 -5.25
CA ILE A 57 -3.66 6.73 -6.42
C ILE A 57 -4.77 7.72 -6.74
N ALA A 58 -4.41 8.97 -7.05
CA ALA A 58 -5.38 9.99 -7.39
C ALA A 58 -6.26 9.56 -8.58
N GLY A 59 -7.58 9.70 -8.43
CA GLY A 59 -8.54 9.34 -9.49
C GLY A 59 -8.70 7.83 -9.73
N GLN A 60 -8.18 6.97 -8.85
CA GLN A 60 -8.33 5.52 -8.93
C GLN A 60 -8.90 4.97 -7.63
N HIS A 61 -9.57 3.82 -7.73
CA HIS A 61 -10.01 3.08 -6.55
C HIS A 61 -8.80 2.53 -5.80
N PRO A 62 -8.86 2.41 -4.46
CA PRO A 62 -7.81 1.82 -3.65
C PRO A 62 -7.48 0.41 -4.12
N ILE A 63 -6.19 0.10 -4.18
CA ILE A 63 -5.68 -1.20 -4.60
C ILE A 63 -5.17 -1.94 -3.36
N LEU A 64 -5.63 -3.17 -3.18
CA LEU A 64 -5.07 -4.09 -2.19
C LEU A 64 -3.76 -4.68 -2.72
N GLY A 65 -2.66 -4.32 -2.07
CA GLY A 65 -1.31 -4.79 -2.38
C GLY A 65 -0.71 -5.65 -1.27
N THR A 66 0.45 -6.23 -1.57
CA THR A 66 1.34 -6.88 -0.60
C THR A 66 2.60 -6.03 -0.45
N GLN A 67 3.09 -5.88 0.77
CA GLN A 67 4.29 -5.11 1.05
C GLN A 67 5.52 -5.74 0.35
N MET A 68 6.29 -4.93 -0.37
CA MET A 68 7.57 -5.36 -0.94
C MET A 68 8.68 -5.25 0.11
N LEU A 69 9.37 -6.36 0.40
CA LEU A 69 10.48 -6.40 1.35
C LEU A 69 11.80 -6.53 0.57
N TYR A 70 12.57 -5.44 0.50
CA TYR A 70 13.80 -5.37 -0.30
C TYR A 70 14.82 -6.45 0.06
N PHE A 71 14.87 -6.88 1.32
CA PHE A 71 15.80 -7.90 1.81
C PHE A 71 15.37 -9.34 1.48
N LEU A 72 14.13 -9.57 1.02
CA LEU A 72 13.69 -10.88 0.52
C LEU A 72 14.00 -11.07 -0.96
N ASP A 73 14.09 -9.97 -1.71
CA ASP A 73 14.46 -10.01 -3.12
C ASP A 73 16.00 -9.99 -3.25
N PRO A 74 16.62 -10.96 -3.95
CA PRO A 74 18.08 -11.05 -4.02
C PRO A 74 18.72 -9.86 -4.75
N THR A 75 18.03 -9.29 -5.74
CA THR A 75 18.53 -8.15 -6.51
C THR A 75 18.45 -6.87 -5.69
N LEU A 76 17.31 -6.60 -5.07
CA LEU A 76 17.14 -5.43 -4.20
C LEU A 76 18.03 -5.52 -2.95
N LYS A 77 18.23 -6.72 -2.40
CA LYS A 77 19.17 -6.95 -1.31
C LYS A 77 20.59 -6.58 -1.73
N ALA A 78 21.06 -7.08 -2.87
CA ALA A 78 22.39 -6.75 -3.38
C ALA A 78 22.57 -5.24 -3.58
N TRP A 79 21.54 -4.53 -4.06
CA TRP A 79 21.58 -3.07 -4.19
C TRP A 79 21.60 -2.35 -2.84
N SER A 80 20.89 -2.87 -1.84
CA SER A 80 20.88 -2.29 -0.50
C SER A 80 22.21 -2.44 0.25
N GLU A 81 23.02 -3.43 -0.14
CA GLU A 81 24.34 -3.70 0.44
C GLU A 81 25.46 -2.86 -0.20
N ILE A 82 25.13 -2.01 -1.19
CA ILE A 82 26.11 -1.10 -1.80
C ILE A 82 26.56 -0.08 -0.75
N PRO A 83 27.87 -0.01 -0.43
CA PRO A 83 28.37 0.92 0.58
C PRO A 83 28.19 2.37 0.12
N PRO A 84 28.05 3.32 1.06
CA PRO A 84 28.00 4.72 0.73
C PRO A 84 29.30 5.15 0.01
N PRO A 85 29.22 6.13 -0.91
CA PRO A 85 30.39 6.61 -1.64
C PRO A 85 31.40 7.22 -0.66
N ALA A 86 32.69 6.85 -0.81
CA ALA A 86 33.77 7.36 0.03
C ALA A 86 34.04 8.87 -0.14
N LYS A 87 33.59 9.43 -1.27
CA LYS A 87 33.72 10.86 -1.58
C LYS A 87 32.37 11.36 -2.07
N LEU A 88 31.85 12.39 -1.41
CA LEU A 88 30.69 13.10 -1.90
C LEU A 88 31.11 14.02 -3.04
N VAL A 89 30.48 13.86 -4.19
CA VAL A 89 30.74 14.67 -5.39
C VAL A 89 29.44 15.28 -5.88
N SER A 90 29.52 16.51 -6.39
CA SER A 90 28.44 17.23 -7.03
C SER A 90 28.74 17.36 -8.53
N ILE A 91 27.71 17.28 -9.37
CA ILE A 91 27.85 17.51 -10.80
C ILE A 91 27.40 18.95 -11.08
N GLN A 92 28.33 19.80 -11.46
CA GLN A 92 28.08 21.20 -11.79
C GLN A 92 28.52 21.46 -13.22
N GLY A 93 27.58 21.87 -14.09
CA GLY A 93 27.89 22.20 -15.49
C GLY A 93 28.56 21.06 -16.28
N GLY A 94 28.26 19.81 -15.96
CA GLY A 94 28.88 18.63 -16.58
C GLY A 94 30.24 18.25 -16.01
N SER A 95 30.77 18.98 -15.02
CA SER A 95 32.01 18.66 -14.32
C SER A 95 31.74 18.05 -12.94
N ILE A 96 32.58 17.10 -12.54
CA ILE A 96 32.53 16.46 -11.22
C ILE A 96 33.34 17.33 -10.24
N VAL A 97 32.66 17.95 -9.27
CA VAL A 97 33.26 18.83 -8.26
C VAL A 97 33.08 18.19 -6.88
N PRO A 98 34.13 18.08 -6.04
CA PRO A 98 33.99 17.55 -4.70
C PRO A 98 32.99 18.39 -3.89
N LEU A 99 32.08 17.73 -3.18
CA LEU A 99 31.20 18.41 -2.23
C LEU A 99 32.07 18.79 -1.03
N LEU A 100 32.34 20.09 -0.84
CA LEU A 100 33.12 20.56 0.29
C LEU A 100 32.40 20.20 1.60
N ASP A 101 33.09 19.46 2.47
CA ASP A 101 32.63 19.07 3.82
C ASP A 101 32.25 20.32 4.63
N THR A 102 30.98 20.68 4.56
CA THR A 102 30.41 21.80 5.33
C THR A 102 29.32 21.26 6.24
N LEU A 103 29.56 20.12 6.90
CA LEU A 103 28.75 19.64 8.02
C LEU A 103 29.68 18.94 9.01
N LYS A 104 30.44 19.73 9.78
CA LYS A 104 30.81 19.33 11.15
C LYS A 104 29.54 19.47 11.99
N VAL A 105 28.89 18.35 12.26
CA VAL A 105 27.95 18.21 13.39
C VAL A 105 28.76 17.83 14.61
#